data_AF-A0A1P8UZD3-F1
#
_entry.id   AF-A0A1P8UZD3-F1
#
_cell.length_a   1.000
_cell.length_b   1.000
_cell.length_c   1.000
_cell.angle_alpha   90.00
_cell.angle_beta   90.00
_cell.angle_gamma   90.00
#
_symmetry.space_group_name_H-M   'P 1'
#
loop_
_entity.id
_entity.type
_entity.pdbx_description
1 polymer ?
#
loop_
_entity_poly.entity_id
_entity_poly.type
_entity_poly.pdbx_seq_one_letter_code
_entity_poly.pdbx_strand_id
1 'polypeptide(L)'
;MQDILSLMQTLRRPRLLVRAARIGADDYRREQHLGRILGVAPPARHAPTILKLMEIEAVLDERRRASDGGYSAARHVEVLAAMMGEARQLHAHA
;
A
#
# COMPACT_ATOMS: atom_id res chain seq x y z
N MET A 1 -5.38 -16.64 7.77
CA MET A 1 -4.52 -15.82 6.88
C MET A 1 -5.26 -15.19 5.70
N GLN A 2 -6.50 -15.60 5.37
CA GLN A 2 -7.34 -14.93 4.37
C GLN A 2 -7.83 -13.53 4.79
N ASP A 3 -7.85 -13.21 6.09
CA ASP A 3 -8.45 -11.97 6.59
C ASP A 3 -7.81 -10.68 6.06
N ILE A 4 -6.48 -10.59 5.97
CA ILE A 4 -5.81 -9.35 5.56
C ILE A 4 -6.10 -9.03 4.08
N LEU A 5 -6.13 -10.06 3.24
CA LEU A 5 -6.37 -9.90 1.81
C LEU A 5 -7.84 -9.59 1.53
N SER A 6 -8.75 -10.25 2.26
CA SER A 6 -10.17 -9.90 2.26
C SER A 6 -10.40 -8.46 2.72
N LEU A 7 -9.69 -8.02 3.77
CA LEU A 7 -9.77 -6.64 4.26
C LEU A 7 -9.33 -5.64 3.17
N MET A 8 -8.24 -5.91 2.46
CA MET A 8 -7.82 -5.08 1.32
C MET A 8 -8.87 -5.01 0.19
N GLN A 9 -9.61 -6.09 -0.07
CA GLN A 9 -10.67 -6.09 -1.09
C GLN A 9 -11.86 -5.21 -0.73
N THR A 10 -12.09 -4.94 0.56
CA THR A 10 -13.17 -4.04 1.00
C THR A 10 -12.83 -2.56 0.77
N LEU A 11 -11.56 -2.22 0.51
CA LEU A 11 -11.13 -0.85 0.26
C LEU A 11 -11.69 -0.33 -1.07
N ARG A 12 -12.57 0.67 -0.99
CA ARG A 12 -13.12 1.37 -2.16
C ARG A 12 -12.24 2.57 -2.49
N ARG A 13 -11.50 2.50 -3.62
CA ARG A 13 -10.58 3.55 -4.07
C ARG A 13 -10.90 4.01 -5.50
N PRO A 14 -10.60 5.28 -5.84
CA PRO A 14 -10.73 5.79 -7.20
C PRO A 14 -9.99 4.89 -8.21
N ARG A 15 -10.66 4.55 -9.32
CA ARG A 15 -10.13 3.59 -10.32
C ARG A 15 -8.76 3.99 -10.87
N LEU A 16 -8.50 5.30 -10.99
CA LEU A 16 -7.21 5.82 -11.47
C LEU A 16 -6.06 5.49 -10.50
N LEU A 17 -6.26 5.68 -9.19
CA LEU A 17 -5.26 5.35 -8.17
C LEU A 17 -4.95 3.86 -8.17
N VAL A 18 -6.00 3.02 -8.23
CA VAL A 18 -5.84 1.57 -8.29
C VAL A 18 -5.09 1.14 -9.54
N ARG A 19 -5.37 1.74 -10.70
CA ARG A 19 -4.69 1.42 -11.96
C ARG A 19 -3.21 1.80 -11.91
N ALA A 20 -2.89 3.00 -11.43
CA ALA A 20 -1.52 3.45 -11.27
C ALA A 20 -0.75 2.56 -10.28
N ALA A 21 -1.38 2.22 -9.15
CA ALA A 21 -0.80 1.34 -8.14
C ALA A 21 -0.52 -0.06 -8.68
N ARG A 22 -1.41 -0.62 -9.52
CA ARG A 22 -1.18 -1.92 -10.17
C ARG A 22 0.06 -1.92 -11.05
N ILE A 23 0.25 -0.87 -11.85
CA ILE A 23 1.46 -0.71 -12.68
C ILE A 23 2.70 -0.61 -11.78
N GLY A 24 2.66 0.23 -10.75
CA GLY A 24 3.78 0.36 -9.81
C GLY A 24 4.06 -0.91 -9.00
N ALA A 25 3.06 -1.75 -8.76
CA ALA A 25 3.22 -3.02 -8.05
C ALA A 25 3.99 -4.07 -8.88
N ASP A 26 4.04 -3.92 -10.20
CA ASP A 26 4.81 -4.81 -11.08
C ASP A 26 6.32 -4.58 -10.93
N ASP A 27 6.73 -3.34 -10.62
CA ASP A 27 8.14 -2.96 -10.34
C ASP A 27 8.46 -2.90 -8.83
N TYR A 28 7.59 -3.47 -7.99
CA TYR A 28 7.73 -3.37 -6.54
C TYR A 28 8.98 -4.09 -6.01
N ARG A 29 9.89 -3.30 -5.44
CA ARG A 29 11.08 -3.74 -4.70
C ARG A 29 10.93 -3.44 -3.21
N ARG A 30 10.85 -4.49 -2.40
CA ARG A 30 10.52 -4.43 -0.97
C ARG A 30 11.38 -3.46 -0.17
N GLU A 31 12.70 -3.65 -0.19
CA GLU A 31 13.63 -2.85 0.62
C GLU A 31 13.61 -1.37 0.24
N GLN A 32 13.68 -1.07 -1.06
CA GLN A 32 13.72 0.30 -1.58
C GLN A 32 12.41 1.05 -1.32
N HIS A 33 11.28 0.46 -1.67
CA HIS A 33 9.99 1.14 -1.56
C HIS A 33 9.56 1.27 -0.09
N LEU A 34 9.68 0.20 0.70
CA LEU A 34 9.28 0.29 2.11
C LEU A 34 10.22 1.20 2.91
N GLY A 35 11.52 1.20 2.61
CA GLY A 35 12.46 2.15 3.22
C GLY A 35 12.03 3.60 2.98
N ARG A 36 11.58 3.92 1.76
CA ARG A 36 11.06 5.25 1.42
C ARG A 36 9.72 5.57 2.09
N ILE A 37 8.77 4.62 2.11
CA ILE A 37 7.42 4.83 2.66
C ILE A 37 7.43 4.92 4.18
N LEU A 38 8.15 4.01 4.83
CA LEU A 38 8.17 3.85 6.29
C LEU A 38 9.25 4.70 6.97
N GLY A 39 10.27 5.12 6.22
CA GLY A 39 11.44 5.85 6.75
C GLY A 39 12.36 4.99 7.63
N VAL A 40 12.08 3.69 7.73
CA VAL A 40 12.82 2.71 8.53
C VAL A 40 12.92 1.39 7.77
N ALA A 41 13.82 0.51 8.22
CA ALA A 41 13.91 -0.83 7.66
C ALA A 41 12.56 -1.57 7.78
N PRO A 42 12.09 -2.21 6.69
CA PRO A 42 10.82 -2.91 6.71
C PRO A 42 10.85 -4.13 7.65
N PRO A 43 9.70 -4.49 8.28
CA PRO A 43 9.60 -5.73 9.03
C PRO A 43 9.95 -6.93 8.15
N ALA A 44 10.59 -7.97 8.70
CA ALA A 44 10.90 -9.18 7.92
C ALA A 44 9.65 -9.87 7.36
N ARG A 45 8.51 -9.78 8.08
CA ARG A 45 7.25 -10.44 7.72
C ARG A 45 6.33 -9.54 6.90
N HIS A 46 5.66 -10.13 5.90
CA HIS A 46 4.74 -9.42 5.01
C HIS A 46 3.45 -8.95 5.70
N ALA A 47 2.80 -9.81 6.50
CA ALA A 47 1.52 -9.47 7.13
C ALA A 47 1.57 -8.20 8.03
N PRO A 48 2.53 -8.02 8.95
CA PRO A 48 2.67 -6.78 9.72
C PRO A 48 2.99 -5.57 8.84
N THR A 49 3.71 -5.77 7.74
CA THR A 49 4.02 -4.71 6.78
C THR A 49 2.76 -4.22 6.09
N ILE A 50 1.89 -5.15 5.64
CA ILE A 50 0.61 -4.80 5.00
C ILE A 50 -0.28 -4.00 5.97
N LEU A 51 -0.39 -4.42 7.24
CA LEU A 51 -1.19 -3.69 8.23
C LEU A 51 -0.70 -2.25 8.41
N LYS A 52 0.61 -2.02 8.50
CA LYS A 52 1.18 -0.67 8.60
C LYS A 52 0.94 0.16 7.34
N LEU A 53 1.02 -0.46 6.16
CA LEU A 53 0.70 0.23 4.91
C LEU A 53 -0.78 0.62 4.85
N MET A 54 -1.70 -0.21 5.37
CA MET A 54 -3.12 0.10 5.46
C MET A 54 -3.41 1.32 6.34
N GLU A 55 -2.70 1.45 7.47
CA GLU A 55 -2.80 2.64 8.33
C GLU A 55 -2.38 3.92 7.58
N ILE A 56 -1.25 3.86 6.87
CA ILE A 56 -0.76 4.99 6.07
C ILE A 56 -1.75 5.32 4.94
N GLU A 57 -2.28 4.29 4.28
CA GLU A 57 -3.26 4.43 3.21
C GLU A 57 -4.55 5.11 3.70
N ALA A 58 -5.06 4.71 4.86
CA ALA A 58 -6.25 5.32 5.46
C ALA A 58 -6.07 6.83 5.69
N VAL A 59 -4.93 7.24 6.26
CA VAL A 59 -4.59 8.66 6.45
C VAL A 59 -4.52 9.41 5.11
N LEU A 60 -3.96 8.80 4.07
CA LEU A 60 -3.88 9.41 2.74
C LEU A 60 -5.25 9.52 2.06
N ASP A 61 -6.14 8.55 2.24
CA ASP A 61 -7.52 8.63 1.73
C ASP A 61 -8.32 9.71 2.47
N GLU A 62 -8.11 9.87 3.77
CA GLU A 62 -8.75 10.91 4.58
C GLU A 62 -8.32 12.31 4.10
N ARG A 63 -7.01 12.54 3.93
CA ARG A 63 -6.47 13.78 3.34
C ARG A 63 -7.00 14.03 1.93
N ARG A 64 -7.08 12.99 1.10
CA ARG A 64 -7.66 13.10 -0.27
C ARG A 64 -9.11 13.58 -0.22
N ARG A 65 -9.93 13.02 0.68
CA ARG A 65 -11.35 13.39 0.83
C ARG A 65 -11.52 14.80 1.38
N ALA A 66 -10.64 15.21 2.28
CA ALA A 66 -10.61 16.56 2.83
C ALA A 66 -10.09 17.62 1.85
N SER A 67 -9.61 17.23 0.66
CA SER A 67 -8.87 18.11 -0.26
C SER A 67 -7.71 18.83 0.44
N ASP A 68 -7.05 18.12 1.35
CA ASP A 68 -5.96 18.63 2.17
C ASP A 68 -4.75 19.02 1.31
N GLY A 69 -4.16 20.20 1.57
CA GLY A 69 -3.02 20.71 0.81
C GLY A 69 -1.73 19.87 0.93
N GLY A 70 -1.64 19.04 1.98
CA GLY A 70 -0.57 18.07 2.18
C GLY A 70 -0.85 16.70 1.55
N TYR A 71 -1.96 16.53 0.82
CA TYR A 71 -2.24 15.31 0.08
C TYR A 71 -1.30 15.15 -1.13
N SER A 72 -0.65 14.00 -1.22
CA SER A 72 0.15 13.61 -2.39
C SER A 72 -0.45 12.36 -3.04
N ALA A 73 -0.99 12.52 -4.24
CA ALA A 73 -1.48 11.40 -5.04
C ALA A 73 -0.36 10.42 -5.39
N ALA A 74 0.85 10.92 -5.67
CA ALA A 74 2.02 10.08 -5.94
C ALA A 74 2.37 9.18 -4.74
N ARG A 75 2.36 9.74 -3.52
CA ARG A 75 2.57 8.96 -2.29
C ARG A 75 1.45 7.94 -2.06
N HIS A 76 0.20 8.30 -2.34
CA HIS A 76 -0.93 7.38 -2.22
C HIS A 76 -0.78 6.19 -3.19
N VAL A 77 -0.44 6.45 -4.46
CA VAL A 77 -0.16 5.40 -5.44
C VAL A 77 0.98 4.50 -4.98
N GLU A 78 2.05 5.07 -4.44
CA GLU A 78 3.19 4.31 -3.92
C GLU A 78 2.78 3.35 -2.79
N VAL A 79 2.00 3.82 -1.82
CA VAL A 79 1.53 3.00 -0.70
C VAL A 79 0.62 1.87 -1.20
N LEU A 80 -0.32 2.17 -2.10
CA LEU A 80 -1.18 1.15 -2.71
C LEU A 80 -0.38 0.13 -3.53
N ALA A 81 0.65 0.56 -4.27
CA ALA A 81 1.53 -0.33 -5.03
C ALA A 81 2.30 -1.27 -4.08
N ALA A 82 2.83 -0.74 -2.99
CA ALA A 82 3.51 -1.54 -1.97
C ALA A 82 2.57 -2.54 -1.29
N MET A 83 1.32 -2.16 -0.98
CA MET A 83 0.32 -3.09 -0.44
C MET A 83 0.05 -4.25 -1.40
N MET A 84 -0.14 -3.96 -2.69
CA MET A 84 -0.37 -4.99 -3.70
C MET A 84 0.86 -5.89 -3.87
N GLY A 85 2.06 -5.31 -3.87
CA GLY A 85 3.33 -6.05 -3.96
C GLY A 85 3.53 -6.99 -2.76
N GLU A 86 3.36 -6.50 -1.54
CA GLU A 86 3.43 -7.34 -0.32
C GLU A 86 2.35 -8.42 -0.30
N ALA A 87 1.13 -8.12 -0.76
CA ALA A 87 0.06 -9.11 -0.86
C ALA A 87 0.40 -10.24 -1.85
N ARG A 88 0.98 -9.90 -3.01
CA ARG A 88 1.46 -10.89 -4.00
C ARG A 88 2.56 -11.77 -3.39
N GLN A 89 3.53 -11.18 -2.68
CA GLN A 89 4.61 -11.92 -2.02
C GLN A 89 4.08 -12.81 -0.89
N LEU A 90 3.16 -12.31 -0.06
CA LEU A 90 2.52 -13.09 0.99
C LEU A 90 1.79 -14.31 0.41
N HIS A 91 1.07 -14.15 -0.70
CA HIS A 91 0.40 -15.27 -1.39
C HIS A 91 1.36 -16.28 -2.01
N ALA A 92 2.49 -15.85 -2.56
CA ALA A 92 3.48 -16.74 -3.17
C ALA A 92 4.22 -17.61 -2.14
N HIS A 93 4.23 -17.17 -0.87
CA HIS A 93 4.91 -17.83 0.24
C HIS A 93 3.94 -18.39 1.31
N ALA A 94 2.65 -18.49 0.99
CA ALA A 94 1.58 -19.05 1.82
C ALA A 94 1.23 -20.48 1.39
#